data_AF-A0AAD7R337-F1
#
_entry.id   AF-A0AAD7R337-F1
#
_cell.length_a   1.000
_cell.length_b   1.000
_cell.length_c   1.000
_cell.angle_alpha   90.00
_cell.angle_beta   90.00
_cell.angle_gamma   90.00
#
_symmetry.space_group_name_H-M   'P 1'
#
loop_
_entity.id
_entity.type
_entity.pdbx_description
1 polymer ?
#
loop_
_entity_poly.entity_id
_entity_poly.type
_entity_poly.pdbx_seq_one_letter_code
_entity_poly.pdbx_strand_id
1 'polypeptide(L)'
;METVLSLERRKLKKKFEASSIQTLANLTEIFQTHGFDDKPEVALPVQLNNKVTLTQNALKKKIQECKSGRFMEKDRRILEELKSLHCDPHPYCTVLPSESDFTFWKILMNGPPDTPYKDGAFELYCQFGDEYPLKPPLVRFLTPIYHCNVNSVGRICHNIFDRNYSAHTTMREILDAVFGLLIAPEPEDPLDR
;
A
#
# COMPACT_ATOMS: atom_id res chain seq x y z
N MET A 1 12.58 9.59 9.29
CA MET A 1 13.07 10.32 8.10
C MET A 1 11.95 10.31 7.08
N GLU A 2 11.66 11.46 6.45
CA GLU A 2 10.52 11.64 5.54
C GLU A 2 10.98 11.61 4.08
N THR A 3 10.10 11.17 3.17
CA THR A 3 10.48 10.87 1.78
C THR A 3 10.53 12.11 0.90
N VAL A 4 11.45 12.17 -0.08
CA VAL A 4 11.53 13.30 -1.04
C VAL A 4 10.20 13.50 -1.78
N LEU A 5 9.56 12.40 -2.17
CA LEU A 5 8.21 12.42 -2.76
C LEU A 5 7.12 12.91 -1.80
N SER A 6 7.29 12.76 -0.47
CA SER A 6 6.37 13.34 0.52
C SER A 6 6.63 14.82 0.76
N LEU A 7 7.88 15.27 0.62
CA LEU A 7 8.27 16.67 0.67
C LEU A 7 7.70 17.45 -0.53
N GLU A 8 7.78 16.89 -1.74
CA GLU A 8 7.24 17.48 -2.96
C GLU A 8 5.72 17.66 -2.95
N ARG A 9 5.00 16.85 -2.15
CA ARG A 9 3.54 16.92 -2.01
C ARG A 9 3.08 17.91 -0.94
N ARG A 10 4.00 18.57 -0.22
CA ARG A 10 3.66 19.65 0.72
C ARG A 10 3.24 20.90 -0.05
N LYS A 11 2.35 21.70 0.54
CA LYS A 11 2.06 23.04 0.02
C LYS A 11 3.33 23.86 0.08
N LEU A 12 3.80 24.38 -1.06
CA LEU A 12 4.94 25.29 -1.15
C LEU A 12 4.67 26.52 -0.26
N LYS A 13 5.35 26.59 0.88
CA LYS A 13 5.37 27.80 1.70
C LYS A 13 6.24 28.86 1.01
N LYS A 14 5.84 30.13 1.15
CA LYS A 14 6.60 31.27 0.63
C LYS A 14 7.98 31.25 1.30
N LYS A 15 9.06 31.13 0.53
CA LYS A 15 10.43 31.12 1.07
C LYS A 15 10.67 32.43 1.83
N PHE A 16 11.13 32.31 3.07
CA PHE A 16 11.49 33.45 3.90
C PHE A 16 12.99 33.72 3.78
N GLU A 17 13.38 34.99 3.68
CA GLU A 17 14.78 35.40 3.63
C GLU A 17 15.39 35.33 5.03
N ALA A 18 16.30 34.39 5.25
CA ALA A 18 16.95 34.16 6.56
C ALA A 18 17.70 35.40 7.09
N SER A 19 18.09 36.30 6.20
CA SER A 19 18.74 37.59 6.52
C SER A 19 17.84 38.56 7.31
N SER A 20 16.53 38.32 7.35
CA SER A 20 15.55 39.15 8.06
C SER A 20 15.36 38.75 9.54
N ILE A 21 15.95 37.63 9.98
CA ILE A 21 15.86 37.14 11.35
C ILE A 21 16.99 37.75 12.18
N GLN A 22 16.74 38.93 12.74
CA GLN A 22 17.75 39.67 13.53
C GLN A 22 17.53 39.56 15.04
N THR A 23 16.33 39.17 15.47
CA THR A 23 15.96 39.13 16.90
C THR A 23 15.12 37.89 17.22
N LEU A 24 15.17 37.47 18.50
CA LEU A 24 14.37 36.36 19.02
C LEU A 24 12.85 36.64 18.91
N ALA A 25 12.45 37.91 18.98
CA ALA A 25 11.07 38.35 18.79
C ALA A 25 10.58 38.08 17.35
N ASN A 26 11.39 38.43 16.34
CA ASN A 26 11.07 38.15 14.94
C ASN A 26 10.97 36.63 14.69
N LEU A 27 11.85 35.84 15.30
CA LEU A 27 11.81 34.37 15.22
C LEU A 27 10.53 33.80 15.85
N THR A 28 10.12 34.32 17.01
CA THR A 28 8.90 33.89 17.70
C THR A 28 7.64 34.26 16.90
N GLU A 29 7.62 35.45 16.29
CA GLU A 29 6.54 35.89 15.40
C GLU A 29 6.45 35.03 14.13
N ILE A 30 7.60 34.61 13.56
CA ILE A 30 7.64 33.68 12.43
C ILE A 30 7.00 32.34 12.80
N PHE A 31 7.31 31.76 13.96
CA PHE A 31 6.70 30.50 14.39
C PHE A 31 5.21 30.64 14.75
N GLN A 32 4.76 31.83 15.15
CA GLN A 32 3.34 32.10 15.40
C GLN A 32 2.54 32.31 14.11
N THR A 33 3.14 32.94 13.09
CA THR A 33 2.50 33.25 11.81
C THR A 33 2.61 32.12 10.79
N HIS A 34 3.72 31.39 10.80
CA HIS A 34 3.97 30.21 9.99
C HIS A 34 3.90 28.97 10.87
N GLY A 35 2.73 28.30 10.86
CA GLY A 35 2.59 26.99 11.49
C GLY A 35 3.59 25.96 10.94
N PHE A 36 3.68 24.82 11.61
CA PHE A 36 4.50 23.69 11.17
C PHE A 36 4.07 23.19 9.78
N ASP A 37 4.93 22.42 9.12
CA ASP A 37 4.54 21.78 7.86
C ASP A 37 3.44 20.76 8.15
N ASP A 38 2.24 21.04 7.64
CA ASP A 38 1.15 20.08 7.68
C ASP A 38 1.55 18.86 6.83
N LYS A 39 1.40 17.66 7.40
CA LYS A 39 1.61 16.40 6.67
C LYS A 39 0.72 16.44 5.42
N PRO A 40 1.24 16.08 4.22
CA PRO A 40 0.43 16.09 3.01
C PRO A 40 -0.83 15.24 3.21
N GLU A 41 -1.96 15.76 2.75
CA GLU A 41 -3.26 15.12 2.90
C GLU A 41 -3.25 13.75 2.21
N VAL A 42 -3.39 12.69 3.00
CA VAL A 42 -3.46 11.33 2.49
C VAL A 42 -4.90 11.05 2.10
N ALA A 43 -5.22 11.21 0.81
CA ALA A 43 -6.49 10.76 0.28
C ALA A 43 -6.53 9.21 0.34
N LEU A 44 -7.21 8.68 1.35
CA LEU A 44 -7.52 7.26 1.44
C LEU A 44 -8.52 6.90 0.33
N PRO A 45 -8.42 5.72 -0.30
CA PRO A 45 -9.39 5.29 -1.29
C PRO A 45 -10.78 5.17 -0.63
N VAL A 46 -11.79 5.74 -1.28
CA VAL A 46 -13.19 5.74 -0.82
C VAL A 46 -13.70 4.32 -0.59
N GLN A 47 -13.14 3.37 -1.34
CA GLN A 47 -13.43 1.94 -1.30
C GLN A 47 -13.02 1.27 0.01
N LEU A 48 -12.19 1.90 0.84
CA LEU A 48 -11.75 1.32 2.11
C LEU A 48 -12.90 1.08 3.10
N ASN A 49 -13.96 1.90 3.00
CA ASN A 49 -15.16 1.80 3.85
C ASN A 49 -16.14 0.72 3.36
N ASN A 50 -15.88 0.10 2.22
CA ASN A 50 -16.76 -0.93 1.69
C ASN A 50 -16.70 -2.20 2.56
N LYS A 51 -17.83 -2.91 2.62
CA LYS A 51 -17.89 -4.21 3.28
C LYS A 51 -16.96 -5.19 2.55
N VAL A 52 -16.17 -5.92 3.31
CA VAL A 52 -15.29 -6.99 2.82
C VAL A 52 -15.87 -8.34 3.20
N THR A 53 -15.60 -9.36 2.39
CA THR A 53 -16.00 -10.74 2.69
C THR A 53 -14.80 -11.67 2.72
N LEU A 54 -14.96 -12.79 3.42
CA LEU A 54 -14.03 -13.92 3.35
C LEU A 54 -13.88 -14.44 1.91
N THR A 55 -12.67 -14.89 1.57
CA THR A 55 -12.31 -15.43 0.25
C THR A 55 -13.29 -16.49 -0.25
N GLN A 56 -13.72 -17.42 0.61
CA GLN A 56 -14.68 -18.48 0.28
C GLN A 56 -16.01 -17.95 -0.25
N ASN A 57 -16.56 -16.92 0.38
CA ASN A 57 -17.86 -16.35 0.01
C ASN A 57 -17.75 -15.53 -1.27
N ALA A 58 -16.65 -14.78 -1.43
CA ALA A 58 -16.36 -14.04 -2.65
C ALA A 58 -16.20 -14.98 -3.86
N LEU A 59 -15.50 -16.11 -3.69
CA LEU A 59 -15.36 -17.15 -4.71
C LEU A 59 -16.71 -17.74 -5.12
N LYS A 60 -17.56 -18.13 -4.15
CA LYS A 60 -18.90 -18.66 -4.43
C LYS A 60 -19.76 -17.66 -5.21
N LYS A 61 -19.76 -16.39 -4.79
CA LYS A 61 -20.50 -15.32 -5.46
C LYS A 61 -20.01 -15.11 -6.90
N LYS A 62 -18.70 -15.03 -7.11
CA LYS A 62 -18.12 -14.84 -8.45
C LYS A 62 -18.29 -16.03 -9.38
N ILE A 63 -18.23 -17.27 -8.88
CA ILE A 63 -18.53 -18.45 -9.69
C ILE A 63 -19.99 -18.43 -10.18
N GLN A 64 -20.92 -17.94 -9.34
CA GLN A 64 -22.32 -17.78 -9.74
C GLN A 64 -22.49 -16.65 -10.78
N GLU A 65 -21.80 -15.52 -10.62
CA GLU A 65 -21.81 -14.42 -11.59
C GLU A 65 -21.14 -14.80 -12.93
N CYS A 66 -20.08 -15.61 -12.94
CA CYS A 66 -19.45 -16.14 -14.15
C CYS A 66 -20.45 -16.88 -15.06
N LYS A 67 -21.47 -17.52 -14.50
CA LYS A 67 -22.52 -18.20 -15.28
C LYS A 67 -23.47 -17.24 -16.01
N SER A 68 -23.44 -15.95 -15.69
CA SER A 68 -24.30 -14.91 -16.27
C SER A 68 -23.70 -14.18 -17.48
N GLY A 69 -22.49 -14.56 -17.92
CA GLY A 69 -22.01 -14.26 -19.28
C GLY A 69 -21.30 -12.92 -19.53
N ARG A 70 -21.03 -12.10 -18.50
CA ARG A 70 -20.11 -10.93 -18.61
C ARG A 70 -18.85 -11.19 -17.78
N PHE A 71 -17.74 -11.51 -18.43
CA PHE A 71 -16.45 -11.61 -17.75
C PHE A 71 -15.36 -10.98 -18.62
N MET A 72 -14.61 -10.03 -18.06
CA MET A 72 -13.42 -9.49 -18.72
C MET A 72 -12.24 -10.43 -18.44
N GLU A 73 -11.22 -10.41 -19.31
CA GLU A 73 -10.01 -11.23 -19.13
C GLU A 73 -9.30 -10.94 -17.80
N LYS A 74 -9.27 -9.66 -17.40
CA LYS A 74 -8.79 -9.19 -16.09
C LYS A 74 -9.49 -9.91 -14.93
N ASP A 75 -10.82 -9.98 -14.98
CA ASP A 75 -11.61 -10.62 -13.91
C ASP A 75 -11.32 -12.12 -13.82
N ARG A 76 -11.05 -12.76 -14.98
CA ARG A 76 -10.62 -14.17 -15.05
C ARG A 76 -9.32 -14.38 -14.30
N ARG A 77 -8.35 -13.51 -14.55
CA ARG A 77 -7.06 -13.57 -13.85
C ARG A 77 -7.21 -13.31 -12.35
N ILE A 78 -7.93 -12.27 -11.95
CA ILE A 78 -8.15 -11.94 -10.52
C ILE A 78 -8.85 -13.11 -9.81
N LEU A 79 -9.80 -13.78 -10.47
CA LEU A 79 -10.46 -14.96 -9.92
C LEU A 79 -9.50 -16.15 -9.76
N GLU A 80 -8.57 -16.36 -10.70
CA GLU A 80 -7.53 -17.38 -10.60
C GLU A 80 -6.58 -17.07 -9.43
N GLU A 81 -6.17 -15.81 -9.24
CA GLU A 81 -5.37 -15.39 -8.08
C GLU A 81 -6.10 -15.68 -6.76
N LEU A 82 -7.39 -15.31 -6.66
CA LEU A 82 -8.17 -15.55 -5.46
C LEU A 82 -8.34 -17.05 -5.16
N LYS A 83 -8.50 -17.88 -6.20
CA LYS A 83 -8.53 -19.34 -6.06
C LYS A 83 -7.19 -19.88 -5.57
N SER A 84 -6.09 -19.41 -6.16
CA SER A 84 -4.74 -19.80 -5.77
C SER A 84 -4.48 -19.50 -4.28
N LEU A 85 -4.76 -18.27 -3.86
CA LEU A 85 -4.65 -17.83 -2.46
C LEU A 85 -5.60 -18.56 -1.51
N HIS A 86 -6.72 -19.10 -2.01
CA HIS A 86 -7.62 -19.91 -1.21
C HIS A 86 -7.11 -21.34 -1.02
N CYS A 87 -6.51 -21.93 -2.06
CA CYS A 87 -5.93 -23.26 -2.00
C CYS A 87 -4.62 -23.30 -1.23
N ASP A 88 -3.78 -22.27 -1.39
CA ASP A 88 -2.51 -22.11 -0.69
C ASP A 88 -2.45 -20.70 -0.05
N PRO A 89 -3.05 -20.53 1.14
CA PRO A 89 -3.02 -19.25 1.85
C PRO A 89 -1.65 -18.98 2.47
N HIS A 90 -1.24 -17.71 2.45
CA HIS A 90 -0.03 -17.29 3.14
C HIS A 90 -0.23 -17.39 4.66
N PRO A 91 0.71 -17.98 5.42
CA PRO A 91 0.52 -18.27 6.85
C PRO A 91 0.28 -17.01 7.72
N TYR A 92 0.83 -15.87 7.29
CA TYR A 92 0.71 -14.59 8.01
C TYR A 92 -0.14 -13.53 7.28
N CYS A 93 -0.75 -13.85 6.14
CA CYS A 93 -1.55 -12.86 5.39
C CYS A 93 -2.96 -13.39 5.13
N THR A 94 -3.95 -12.62 5.57
CA THR A 94 -5.37 -12.87 5.29
C THR A 94 -5.87 -11.91 4.22
N VAL A 95 -6.36 -12.43 3.11
CA VAL A 95 -6.90 -11.63 2.00
C VAL A 95 -8.43 -11.55 2.09
N LEU A 96 -8.97 -10.34 1.99
CA LEU A 96 -10.39 -10.01 2.15
C LEU A 96 -10.86 -9.17 0.95
N PRO A 97 -11.38 -9.81 -0.11
CA PRO A 97 -11.95 -9.09 -1.26
C PRO A 97 -13.18 -8.26 -0.85
N SER A 98 -13.36 -7.10 -1.49
CA SER A 98 -14.51 -6.23 -1.29
C SER A 98 -15.79 -6.80 -1.93
N GLU A 99 -16.94 -6.55 -1.29
CA GLU A 99 -18.26 -7.02 -1.76
C GLU A 99 -18.79 -6.28 -2.97
N SER A 100 -18.44 -5.00 -3.07
CA SER A 100 -18.90 -4.06 -4.09
C SER A 100 -17.96 -4.01 -5.29
N ASP A 101 -16.66 -4.15 -5.04
CA ASP A 101 -15.62 -4.06 -6.06
C ASP A 101 -14.64 -5.22 -5.93
N PHE A 102 -14.74 -6.18 -6.84
CA PHE A 102 -13.88 -7.37 -6.83
C PHE A 102 -12.41 -7.07 -7.14
N THR A 103 -12.13 -5.88 -7.69
CA THR A 103 -10.77 -5.42 -8.00
C THR A 103 -10.08 -4.75 -6.81
N PHE A 104 -10.78 -4.59 -5.67
CA PHE A 104 -10.21 -4.04 -4.45
C PHE A 104 -10.20 -5.09 -3.33
N TRP A 105 -9.03 -5.39 -2.80
CA TRP A 105 -8.84 -6.35 -1.72
C TRP A 105 -8.22 -5.66 -0.50
N LYS A 106 -8.80 -5.90 0.67
CA LYS A 106 -8.14 -5.61 1.94
C LYS A 106 -7.28 -6.80 2.33
N ILE A 107 -6.10 -6.54 2.89
CA ILE A 107 -5.17 -7.58 3.30
C ILE A 107 -4.78 -7.29 4.75
N LEU A 108 -4.88 -8.29 5.62
CA LEU A 108 -4.40 -8.22 6.98
C LEU A 108 -3.12 -9.04 7.08
N MET A 109 -2.02 -8.41 7.44
CA MET A 109 -0.72 -9.05 7.58
C MET A 109 -0.28 -9.03 9.04
N ASN A 110 0.00 -10.21 9.58
CA ASN A 110 0.64 -10.36 10.88
C ASN A 110 2.14 -10.10 10.72
N GLY A 111 2.72 -9.35 11.66
CA GLY A 111 4.14 -9.06 11.65
C GLY A 111 4.98 -10.33 11.78
N PRO A 112 6.09 -10.45 11.03
CA PRO A 112 6.93 -11.64 11.11
C PRO A 112 7.52 -11.85 12.52
N PRO A 113 7.63 -13.11 12.98
CA PRO A 113 8.35 -13.41 14.22
C PRO A 113 9.81 -12.98 14.11
N ASP A 114 10.45 -12.73 15.25
CA ASP A 114 11.86 -12.36 15.35
C ASP A 114 12.26 -11.06 14.62
N THR A 115 11.27 -10.23 14.30
CA THR A 115 11.45 -8.86 13.79
C THR A 115 10.89 -7.83 14.79
N PRO A 116 11.23 -6.54 14.65
CA PRO A 116 10.59 -5.47 15.44
C PRO A 116 9.07 -5.37 15.23
N TYR A 117 8.54 -6.01 14.19
CA TYR A 117 7.13 -6.02 13.84
C TYR A 117 6.35 -7.16 14.52
N LYS A 118 7.02 -8.02 15.30
CA LYS A 118 6.41 -9.14 16.02
C LYS A 118 5.18 -8.68 16.82
N ASP A 119 4.14 -9.52 16.81
CA ASP A 119 2.83 -9.28 17.44
C ASP A 119 2.06 -8.06 16.88
N GLY A 120 2.60 -7.39 15.87
CA GLY A 120 1.93 -6.34 15.11
C GLY A 120 0.93 -6.90 14.10
N ALA A 121 -0.13 -6.13 13.82
CA ALA A 121 -1.08 -6.40 12.76
C ALA A 121 -1.16 -5.18 11.83
N PHE A 122 -0.86 -5.40 10.55
CA PHE A 122 -0.81 -4.37 9.53
C PHE A 122 -1.94 -4.55 8.53
N GLU A 123 -2.77 -3.53 8.36
CA GLU A 123 -3.72 -3.48 7.27
C GLU A 123 -3.02 -2.95 6.02
N LEU A 124 -3.22 -3.66 4.91
CA LEU A 124 -2.83 -3.26 3.57
C LEU A 124 -4.06 -3.27 2.67
N TYR A 125 -3.98 -2.57 1.54
CA TYR A 125 -4.94 -2.73 0.47
C TYR A 125 -4.23 -3.04 -0.85
N CYS A 126 -4.92 -3.78 -1.70
CA CYS A 126 -4.53 -4.12 -3.05
C CYS A 126 -5.63 -3.65 -4.00
N GLN A 127 -5.26 -2.90 -5.04
CA GLN A 127 -6.16 -2.46 -6.10
C GLN A 127 -5.60 -2.95 -7.44
N PHE A 128 -6.39 -3.76 -8.16
CA PHE A 128 -6.07 -4.15 -9.53
C PHE A 128 -6.47 -3.01 -10.47
N GLY A 129 -5.49 -2.45 -11.18
CA GLY A 129 -5.72 -1.41 -12.19
C GLY A 129 -6.31 -1.94 -13.49
N ASP A 130 -6.55 -1.06 -14.46
CA ASP A 130 -7.09 -1.46 -15.77
C ASP A 130 -6.07 -2.18 -16.66
N GLU A 131 -4.79 -1.95 -16.42
CA GLU A 131 -3.69 -2.58 -17.14
C GLU A 131 -3.25 -3.93 -16.51
N TYR A 132 -3.95 -4.42 -15.48
CA TYR A 132 -3.63 -5.74 -14.90
C TYR A 132 -4.07 -6.88 -15.84
N PRO A 133 -3.25 -7.93 -16.07
CA PRO A 133 -1.98 -8.26 -15.39
C PRO A 133 -0.70 -7.75 -16.06
N LEU A 134 -0.77 -6.94 -17.12
CA LEU A 134 0.42 -6.38 -17.77
C LEU A 134 1.22 -5.48 -16.84
N LYS A 135 0.53 -4.75 -15.96
CA LYS A 135 1.14 -3.97 -14.86
C LYS A 135 0.79 -4.55 -13.49
N PRO A 136 1.65 -4.34 -12.48
CA PRO A 136 1.42 -4.86 -11.14
C PRO A 136 0.19 -4.24 -10.50
N PRO A 137 -0.47 -4.97 -9.59
CA PRO A 137 -1.50 -4.38 -8.76
C PRO A 137 -0.87 -3.37 -7.79
N LEU A 138 -1.65 -2.36 -7.43
CA LEU A 138 -1.22 -1.35 -6.47
C LEU A 138 -1.42 -1.90 -5.06
N VAL A 139 -0.33 -2.15 -4.34
CA VAL A 139 -0.34 -2.59 -2.94
C VAL A 139 0.23 -1.49 -2.04
N ARG A 140 -0.48 -1.17 -0.95
CA ARG A 140 -0.03 -0.18 0.03
C ARG A 140 -0.43 -0.54 1.45
N PHE A 141 0.40 -0.13 2.41
CA PHE A 141 0.09 -0.14 3.83
C PHE A 141 -0.94 0.95 4.16
N LEU A 142 -2.00 0.56 4.87
CA LEU A 142 -2.95 1.46 5.52
C LEU A 142 -2.49 1.77 6.93
N THR A 143 -2.07 0.73 7.67
CA THR A 143 -1.47 0.90 8.99
C THR A 143 -0.11 1.58 8.83
N PRO A 144 0.13 2.73 9.47
CA PRO A 144 1.45 3.36 9.44
C PRO A 144 2.51 2.41 9.99
N ILE A 145 3.58 2.21 9.22
CA ILE A 145 4.70 1.33 9.58
C ILE A 145 6.00 2.11 9.44
N TYR A 146 6.92 1.90 10.38
CA TYR A 146 8.29 2.43 10.29
C TYR A 146 9.18 1.39 9.62
N HIS A 147 9.50 1.61 8.34
CA HIS A 147 10.29 0.67 7.52
C HIS A 147 11.04 1.45 6.44
N CYS A 148 12.31 1.12 6.15
CA CYS A 148 13.12 1.88 5.18
C CYS A 148 12.58 1.82 3.74
N ASN A 149 11.96 0.69 3.38
CA ASN A 149 11.32 0.51 2.06
C ASN A 149 9.82 0.88 2.03
N VAL A 150 9.26 1.47 3.09
CA VAL A 150 7.85 1.91 3.12
C VAL A 150 7.77 3.39 3.49
N ASN A 151 7.09 4.18 2.66
CA ASN A 151 6.96 5.61 2.94
C ASN A 151 5.86 5.96 3.95
N SER A 152 5.83 7.24 4.34
CA SER A 152 4.83 7.81 5.26
C SER A 152 3.36 7.75 4.77
N VAL A 153 3.16 7.38 3.50
CA VAL A 153 1.88 7.20 2.81
C VAL A 153 1.59 5.70 2.57
N GLY A 154 2.47 4.80 3.04
CA GLY A 154 2.33 3.35 2.93
C GLY A 154 2.68 2.74 1.57
N ARG A 155 3.31 3.49 0.65
CA ARG A 155 3.84 2.91 -0.60
C ARG A 155 5.08 2.07 -0.30
N ILE A 156 5.13 0.91 -0.94
CA ILE A 156 6.22 -0.07 -0.81
C ILE A 156 7.18 0.12 -1.99
N CYS A 157 8.46 0.25 -1.71
CA CYS A 157 9.52 0.13 -2.71
C CYS A 157 9.97 -1.32 -2.77
N HIS A 158 9.71 -2.01 -3.88
CA HIS A 158 10.28 -3.33 -4.11
C HIS A 158 10.29 -3.63 -5.60
N ASN A 159 11.33 -4.30 -6.07
CA ASN A 159 11.53 -4.61 -7.50
C ASN A 159 10.39 -5.44 -8.12
N ILE A 160 9.64 -6.19 -7.29
CA ILE A 160 8.49 -7.01 -7.72
C ILE A 160 7.32 -6.17 -8.25
N PHE A 161 7.28 -4.88 -7.94
CA PHE A 161 6.29 -3.94 -8.45
C PHE A 161 6.82 -3.10 -9.63
N ASP A 162 8.01 -3.40 -10.13
CA ASP A 162 8.66 -2.65 -11.19
C ASP A 162 9.43 -3.62 -12.12
N ARG A 163 10.77 -3.55 -12.14
CA ARG A 163 11.63 -4.32 -13.07
C ARG A 163 11.47 -5.84 -13.03
N ASN A 164 11.11 -6.42 -11.89
CA ASN A 164 10.95 -7.87 -11.73
C ASN A 164 9.49 -8.33 -11.88
N TYR A 165 8.57 -7.41 -12.15
CA TYR A 165 7.18 -7.76 -12.38
C TYR A 165 6.98 -8.37 -13.77
N SER A 166 6.17 -9.43 -13.84
CA SER A 166 5.64 -9.94 -15.10
C SER A 166 4.18 -10.33 -14.93
N ALA A 167 3.45 -10.48 -16.04
CA ALA A 167 2.06 -10.97 -16.00
C ALA A 167 1.93 -12.40 -15.42
N HIS A 168 3.04 -13.13 -15.24
CA HIS A 168 3.04 -14.43 -14.57
C HIS A 168 3.17 -14.30 -13.05
N THR A 169 3.65 -13.17 -12.55
CA THR A 169 3.80 -12.90 -11.13
C THR A 169 2.42 -12.97 -10.45
N THR A 170 2.33 -13.81 -9.43
CA THR A 170 1.11 -14.10 -8.69
C THR A 170 0.99 -13.20 -7.47
N MET A 171 -0.23 -13.06 -6.95
CA MET A 171 -0.47 -12.36 -5.70
C MET A 171 0.22 -13.05 -4.51
N ARG A 172 0.45 -14.37 -4.58
CA ARG A 172 1.18 -15.10 -3.55
C ARG A 172 2.63 -14.63 -3.48
N GLU A 173 3.32 -14.60 -4.63
CA GLU A 173 4.71 -14.11 -4.71
C GLU A 173 4.84 -12.64 -4.28
N ILE A 174 3.84 -11.80 -4.62
CA ILE A 174 3.80 -10.42 -4.15
C ILE A 174 3.70 -10.36 -2.62
N LEU A 175 2.85 -11.18 -1.99
CA LEU A 175 2.72 -11.21 -0.54
C LEU A 175 3.97 -11.77 0.14
N ASP A 176 4.57 -12.81 -0.43
CA ASP A 176 5.83 -13.40 0.05
C ASP A 176 6.95 -12.34 0.00
N ALA A 177 7.04 -11.55 -1.07
CA ALA A 177 8.02 -10.49 -1.19
C ALA A 177 7.81 -9.36 -0.18
N VAL A 178 6.57 -8.90 0.02
CA VAL A 178 6.27 -7.85 1.02
C VAL A 178 6.55 -8.37 2.44
N PHE A 179 6.22 -9.62 2.75
CA PHE A 179 6.52 -10.22 4.04
C PHE A 179 8.02 -10.42 4.25
N GLY A 180 8.73 -10.89 3.22
CA GLY A 180 10.19 -11.03 3.21
C GLY A 180 10.91 -9.70 3.41
N LEU A 181 10.38 -8.61 2.86
CA LEU A 181 10.91 -7.27 3.04
C LEU A 181 10.89 -6.82 4.51
N LEU A 182 9.85 -7.21 5.27
CA LEU A 182 9.78 -6.94 6.72
C LEU A 182 10.79 -7.75 7.54
N ILE A 183 11.25 -8.89 7.02
CA ILE A 183 12.27 -9.73 7.66
C ILE A 183 13.67 -9.22 7.31
N ALA A 184 13.90 -8.94 6.03
CA ALA A 184 15.18 -8.52 5.48
C ALA A 184 14.98 -7.19 4.73
N PRO A 185 15.08 -6.04 5.42
CA PRO A 185 14.98 -4.74 4.80
C PRO A 185 16.14 -4.50 3.81
N GLU A 186 15.88 -3.76 2.73
CA GLU A 186 16.86 -3.44 1.68
C GLU A 186 17.29 -1.97 1.79
N PRO A 187 18.35 -1.63 2.57
CA PRO A 187 18.76 -0.25 2.81
C PRO A 187 19.52 0.40 1.65
N GLU A 188 20.02 -0.39 0.69
CA GLU A 188 20.81 0.08 -0.47
C GLU A 188 19.94 0.60 -1.62
N ASP A 189 18.66 0.24 -1.63
CA ASP A 189 17.60 0.80 -2.50
C ASP A 189 16.53 1.48 -1.63
N PRO A 190 16.90 2.50 -0.81
CA PRO A 190 15.93 3.20 0.00
C PRO A 190 15.05 4.04 -0.94
N LEU A 191 13.75 4.10 -0.67
CA LEU A 191 12.82 4.95 -1.44
C LEU A 191 13.23 6.44 -1.41
N ASP A 192 14.12 6.82 -0.49
CA ASP A 192 14.58 8.18 -0.22
C ASP A 192 16.07 8.35 -0.57
N ARG A 193 16.34 8.97 -1.72
CA ARG A 193 17.59 9.70 -1.98
C ARG A 193 17.28 11.17 -2.18
#